data_AF-A0A9X0F6F8-F1
#
_entry.id   AF-A0A9X0F6F8-F1
#
_cell.length_a   1.000
_cell.length_b   1.000
_cell.length_c   1.000
_cell.angle_alpha   90.00
_cell.angle_beta   90.00
_cell.angle_gamma   90.00
#
_symmetry.space_group_name_H-M   'P 1'
#
loop_
_entity.id
_entity.type
_entity.pdbx_description
1 polymer ?
#
loop_
_entity_poly.entity_id
_entity_poly.type
_entity_poly.pdbx_seq_one_letter_code
_entity_poly.pdbx_strand_id
1 'polypeptide(L)'
;ADAKTAAAGSASTASTKATEAAGSAVSASQSKSAAEAAAIRAKNSAKRAEDIASAVALEDADTTRKGIVQLSSATNSTSETLAATPKAVKVVMDETNRKAHWTVRH
;
A
#
# COMPACT_ATOMS: atom_id res chain seq x y z
N ALA A 1 -4.79 27.26 70.06
CA ALA A 1 -5.74 27.02 68.95
C ALA A 1 -5.10 26.25 67.79
N ASP A 2 -3.96 25.60 68.03
CA ASP A 2 -2.96 25.33 66.99
C ASP A 2 -3.10 23.93 66.38
N ALA A 3 -3.51 22.95 67.18
CA ALA A 3 -3.70 21.57 66.72
C ALA A 3 -4.93 21.41 65.79
N LYS A 4 -6.04 22.11 66.08
CA LYS A 4 -7.28 22.02 65.28
C LYS A 4 -7.10 22.67 63.89
N THR A 5 -6.41 23.80 63.83
CA THR A 5 -6.13 24.52 62.58
C THR A 5 -5.15 23.72 61.71
N ALA A 6 -4.12 23.10 62.31
CA ALA A 6 -3.22 22.20 61.58
C ALA A 6 -3.93 20.97 61.01
N ALA A 7 -4.82 20.34 61.79
CA ALA A 7 -5.61 19.20 61.34
C ALA A 7 -6.52 19.55 60.16
N ALA A 8 -7.17 20.73 60.20
CA ALA A 8 -8.00 21.22 59.10
C ALA A 8 -7.17 21.48 57.82
N GLY A 9 -5.96 22.05 57.95
CA GLY A 9 -5.05 22.26 56.82
C GLY A 9 -4.59 20.95 56.18
N SER A 10 -4.25 19.95 57.00
CA SER A 10 -3.91 18.61 56.52
C SER A 10 -5.07 17.93 55.79
N ALA A 11 -6.29 18.04 56.32
CA ALA A 11 -7.49 17.48 55.68
C ALA A 11 -7.76 18.11 54.31
N SER A 12 -7.62 19.44 54.19
CA SER A 12 -7.75 20.13 52.90
C SER A 12 -6.68 19.68 51.91
N THR A 13 -5.43 19.53 52.35
CA THR A 13 -4.32 19.08 51.50
C THR A 13 -4.57 17.65 50.97
N ALA A 14 -5.05 16.76 51.83
CA ALA A 14 -5.41 15.40 51.44
C ALA A 14 -6.56 15.37 50.42
N SER A 15 -7.57 16.22 50.59
CA SER A 15 -8.69 16.35 49.66
C SER A 15 -8.23 16.85 48.28
N THR A 16 -7.35 17.85 48.23
CA THR A 16 -6.76 18.34 46.97
C THR A 16 -5.98 17.23 46.27
N LYS A 17 -5.07 16.55 46.97
CA LYS A 17 -4.28 15.44 46.38
C LYS A 17 -5.14 14.29 45.87
N ALA A 18 -6.22 13.95 46.58
CA ALA A 18 -7.16 12.92 46.13
C ALA A 18 -7.84 13.30 44.81
N THR A 19 -8.20 14.58 44.66
CA THR A 19 -8.85 15.10 43.44
C THR A 19 -7.88 15.13 42.26
N GLU A 20 -6.62 15.53 42.49
CA GLU A 20 -5.55 15.51 41.50
C GLU A 20 -5.21 14.07 41.04
N ALA A 21 -5.17 13.13 41.98
CA ALA A 21 -4.94 11.71 41.69
C ALA A 21 -6.10 11.12 40.85
N ALA A 22 -7.34 11.47 41.17
CA ALA A 22 -8.51 11.07 40.39
C ALA A 22 -8.44 11.64 38.95
N GLY A 23 -8.11 12.92 38.79
CA GLY A 23 -7.93 13.54 37.47
C GLY A 23 -6.80 12.90 36.65
N SER A 24 -5.70 12.54 37.32
CA SER A 24 -4.58 11.83 36.70
C SER A 24 -4.99 10.43 36.23
N ALA A 25 -5.79 9.69 37.01
CA ALA A 25 -6.29 8.37 36.64
C ALA A 25 -7.24 8.42 35.43
N VAL A 26 -8.08 9.45 35.34
CA VAL A 26 -8.96 9.67 34.18
C VAL A 26 -8.13 9.96 32.92
N SER A 27 -7.12 10.83 33.03
CA SER A 27 -6.22 11.18 31.92
C SER A 27 -5.42 9.97 31.41
N ALA A 28 -4.97 9.12 32.33
CA ALA A 28 -4.29 7.87 32.00
C ALA A 28 -5.23 6.89 31.27
N SER A 29 -6.48 6.79 31.71
CA SER A 29 -7.50 5.94 31.08
C SER A 29 -7.83 6.39 29.66
N GLN A 30 -8.02 7.71 29.46
CA GLN A 30 -8.23 8.28 28.13
C GLN A 30 -7.02 8.07 27.21
N SER A 31 -5.81 8.26 27.73
CA SER A 31 -4.57 8.03 26.98
C SER A 31 -4.45 6.58 26.53
N LYS A 32 -4.82 5.62 27.39
CA LYS A 32 -4.86 4.19 27.03
C LYS A 32 -5.84 3.94 25.88
N SER A 33 -7.07 4.44 25.97
CA SER A 33 -8.07 4.27 24.90
C SER A 33 -7.63 4.91 23.58
N ALA A 34 -6.99 6.08 23.63
CA ALA A 34 -6.45 6.74 22.44
C ALA A 34 -5.30 5.95 21.80
N ALA A 35 -4.41 5.40 22.62
CA ALA A 35 -3.32 4.54 22.16
C ALA A 35 -3.84 3.24 21.53
N GLU A 36 -4.86 2.61 22.12
CA GLU A 36 -5.49 1.41 21.58
C GLU A 36 -6.19 1.69 20.24
N ALA A 37 -6.90 2.82 20.13
CA ALA A 37 -7.49 3.24 18.87
C ALA A 37 -6.44 3.55 17.79
N ALA A 38 -5.30 4.15 18.17
CA ALA A 38 -4.19 4.40 17.25
C ALA A 38 -3.55 3.09 16.76
N ALA A 39 -3.39 2.10 17.64
CA ALA A 39 -2.87 0.78 17.28
C ALA A 39 -3.80 0.05 16.29
N ILE A 40 -5.11 0.10 16.51
CA ILE A 40 -6.10 -0.48 15.56
C ILE A 40 -6.01 0.22 14.21
N ARG A 41 -5.95 1.56 14.18
CA ARG A 41 -5.79 2.32 12.93
C ARG A 41 -4.51 1.93 12.21
N ALA A 42 -3.40 1.79 12.91
CA ALA A 42 -2.12 1.37 12.32
C ALA A 42 -2.22 -0.04 11.71
N LYS A 43 -2.81 -1.00 12.41
CA LYS A 43 -3.05 -2.36 11.90
C LYS A 43 -3.88 -2.36 10.62
N ASN A 44 -4.96 -1.58 10.59
CA ASN A 44 -5.83 -1.50 9.44
C ASN A 44 -5.14 -0.84 8.24
N SER A 45 -4.32 0.19 8.47
CA SER A 45 -3.51 0.80 7.42
C SER A 45 -2.45 -0.15 6.86
N ALA A 46 -1.79 -0.92 7.72
CA ALA A 46 -0.84 -1.94 7.30
C ALA A 46 -1.52 -3.02 6.45
N LYS A 47 -2.67 -3.53 6.90
CA LYS A 47 -3.49 -4.49 6.13
C LYS A 47 -3.88 -3.95 4.76
N ARG A 48 -4.33 -2.70 4.68
CA ARG A 48 -4.66 -2.05 3.40
C ARG A 48 -3.45 -1.92 2.48
N ALA A 49 -2.28 -1.61 3.04
CA ALA A 49 -1.06 -1.53 2.26
C ALA A 49 -0.67 -2.91 1.69
N GLU A 50 -0.81 -3.99 2.47
CA GLU A 50 -0.62 -5.37 2.00
C GLU A 50 -1.61 -5.74 0.89
N ASP A 51 -2.89 -5.40 1.06
CA ASP A 51 -3.93 -5.69 0.07
C ASP A 51 -3.68 -4.95 -1.26
N ILE A 52 -3.23 -3.69 -1.19
CA ILE A 52 -2.84 -2.91 -2.37
C ILE A 52 -1.60 -3.52 -3.02
N ALA A 53 -0.57 -3.88 -2.25
CA ALA A 53 0.64 -4.49 -2.79
C ALA A 53 0.32 -5.82 -3.52
N SER A 54 -0.56 -6.63 -2.95
CA SER A 54 -1.03 -7.87 -3.59
C SER A 54 -1.83 -7.60 -4.86
N ALA A 55 -2.63 -6.54 -4.90
CA ALA A 55 -3.42 -6.17 -6.08
C ALA A 55 -2.58 -5.57 -7.21
N VAL A 56 -1.44 -4.93 -6.88
CA VAL A 56 -0.52 -4.29 -7.84
C VAL A 56 0.60 -5.21 -8.27
N ALA A 57 0.75 -6.40 -7.69
CA ALA A 57 1.70 -7.41 -8.20
C ALA A 57 1.34 -7.74 -9.66
N LEU A 58 2.10 -7.20 -10.60
CA LEU A 58 1.89 -7.38 -12.04
C LEU A 58 2.46 -8.75 -12.44
N GLU A 59 1.60 -9.62 -12.95
CA GLU A 59 1.99 -10.87 -13.57
C GLU A 59 2.26 -10.67 -15.07
N ASP A 60 3.07 -11.55 -15.67
CA ASP A 60 3.26 -11.58 -17.11
C ASP A 60 1.95 -11.95 -17.82
N ALA A 61 1.68 -11.32 -18.97
CA ALA A 61 0.51 -11.66 -19.77
C ALA A 61 0.71 -12.97 -20.53
N ASP A 62 -0.39 -13.68 -20.76
CA ASP A 62 -0.46 -14.80 -21.70
C ASP A 62 -1.73 -14.67 -22.56
N THR A 63 -1.91 -15.55 -23.54
CA THR A 63 -3.09 -15.62 -24.41
C THR A 63 -4.42 -15.79 -23.67
N THR A 64 -4.40 -16.34 -22.45
CA THR A 64 -5.60 -16.58 -21.62
C THR A 64 -5.71 -15.67 -20.41
N ARG A 65 -4.64 -14.96 -20.05
CA ARG A 65 -4.54 -14.18 -18.82
C ARG A 65 -3.99 -12.79 -19.11
N LYS A 66 -4.66 -11.77 -18.58
CA LYS A 66 -4.16 -10.40 -18.63
C LYS A 66 -2.92 -10.25 -17.75
N GLY A 67 -1.98 -9.41 -18.17
CA GLY A 67 -0.74 -9.11 -17.46
C GLY A 67 0.07 -8.04 -18.18
N ILE A 68 1.37 -7.96 -17.89
CA ILE A 68 2.32 -7.07 -18.58
C ILE A 68 3.23 -7.84 -19.53
N VAL A 69 3.69 -7.18 -20.59
CA VAL A 69 4.70 -7.70 -21.52
C VAL A 69 5.62 -6.57 -21.95
N GLN A 70 6.88 -6.88 -22.23
CA GLN A 70 7.79 -5.95 -22.87
C GLN A 70 7.59 -5.96 -24.39
N LEU A 71 7.81 -4.80 -25.02
CA LEU A 71 7.66 -4.65 -26.47
C LEU A 71 9.00 -4.85 -27.16
N SER A 72 9.00 -5.63 -28.25
CA SER A 72 10.16 -5.80 -29.14
C SER A 72 9.84 -5.36 -30.56
N SER A 73 10.78 -4.67 -31.18
CA SER A 73 10.72 -4.31 -32.60
C SER A 73 11.62 -5.19 -33.48
N ALA A 74 12.17 -6.27 -32.94
CA ALA A 74 12.90 -7.26 -33.73
C ALA A 74 11.93 -7.98 -34.67
N THR A 75 12.34 -8.20 -35.93
CA THR A 75 11.51 -8.85 -36.96
C THR A 75 11.79 -10.35 -37.09
N ASN A 76 12.71 -10.88 -36.28
CA ASN A 76 13.16 -12.28 -36.28
C ASN A 76 13.23 -12.86 -34.85
N SER A 77 12.49 -12.27 -33.91
CA SER A 77 12.45 -12.75 -32.52
C SER A 77 11.78 -14.12 -32.42
N THR A 78 12.37 -15.02 -31.64
CA THR A 78 11.75 -16.30 -31.23
C THR A 78 11.17 -16.24 -29.82
N SER A 79 11.17 -15.07 -29.18
CA SER A 79 10.66 -14.90 -27.82
C SER A 79 9.13 -14.94 -27.79
N GLU A 80 8.59 -15.75 -26.89
CA GLU A 80 7.15 -15.84 -26.59
C GLU A 80 6.72 -14.91 -25.44
N THR A 81 7.67 -14.28 -24.75
CA THR A 81 7.41 -13.38 -23.61
C THR A 81 7.38 -11.90 -24.01
N LEU A 82 7.74 -11.57 -25.26
CA LEU A 82 7.78 -10.21 -25.79
C LEU A 82 6.68 -10.02 -26.83
N ALA A 83 5.93 -8.93 -26.73
CA ALA A 83 4.94 -8.58 -27.75
C ALA A 83 5.59 -7.81 -28.91
N ALA A 84 5.20 -8.16 -30.15
CA ALA A 84 5.66 -7.47 -31.34
C ALA A 84 5.05 -6.06 -31.45
N THR A 85 5.84 -5.07 -31.86
CA THR A 85 5.32 -3.73 -32.16
C THR A 85 4.69 -3.64 -33.55
N PRO A 86 3.77 -2.69 -33.80
CA PRO A 86 3.25 -2.42 -35.15
C PRO A 86 4.34 -2.15 -36.19
N LYS A 87 5.48 -1.57 -35.77
CA LYS A 87 6.65 -1.35 -36.63
C LYS A 87 7.25 -2.66 -37.13
N ALA A 88 7.48 -3.63 -36.24
CA ALA A 88 8.03 -4.94 -36.62
C ALA A 88 7.07 -5.68 -37.56
N VAL A 89 5.78 -5.69 -37.23
CA VAL A 89 4.73 -6.33 -38.06
C VAL A 89 4.69 -5.73 -39.46
N LYS A 90 4.75 -4.39 -39.57
CA LYS A 90 4.75 -3.71 -40.86
C LYS A 90 5.96 -4.10 -41.72
N VAL A 91 7.17 -4.11 -41.15
CA VAL A 91 8.39 -4.48 -41.89
C VAL A 91 8.30 -5.90 -42.44
N VAL A 92 7.80 -6.86 -41.64
CA VAL A 92 7.62 -8.25 -42.08
C VAL A 92 6.58 -8.34 -43.19
N MET A 93 5.46 -7.61 -43.09
CA MET A 93 4.42 -7.62 -44.10
C MET A 93 4.88 -7.01 -45.44
N ASP A 94 5.60 -5.89 -45.39
CA ASP A 94 6.14 -5.22 -46.59
C ASP A 94 7.14 -6.14 -47.31
N GLU A 95 8.02 -6.81 -46.57
CA GLU A 95 8.97 -7.79 -47.10
C GLU A 95 8.28 -9.04 -47.68
N THR A 96 7.22 -9.52 -47.04
CA THR A 96 6.42 -10.67 -47.50
C THR A 96 5.71 -10.35 -48.82
N ASN A 97 5.07 -9.18 -48.92
CA ASN A 97 4.40 -8.72 -50.13
C ASN A 97 5.39 -8.58 -51.30
N ARG A 98 6.59 -8.05 -51.04
CA ARG A 98 7.66 -7.92 -52.04
C ARG A 98 8.08 -9.28 -52.59
N LYS A 99 8.26 -10.28 -51.72
CA LYS A 99 8.63 -11.65 -52.10
C LYS A 99 7.50 -12.36 -52.86
N ALA A 100 6.27 -12.29 -52.35
CA ALA A 100 5.10 -12.88 -53.03
C ALA A 100 4.94 -12.31 -54.43
N HIS A 101 5.14 -10.99 -54.59
CA HIS A 101 5.11 -10.36 -55.90
C HIS A 101 6.22 -10.88 -56.82
N TRP A 102 7.44 -11.07 -56.31
CA TRP A 102 8.54 -11.62 -57.10
C TRP A 102 8.21 -13.02 -57.63
N THR A 103 7.65 -13.90 -56.79
CA THR A 103 7.30 -15.29 -57.13
C THR A 103 6.22 -15.40 -58.20
N VAL A 104 5.31 -14.42 -58.32
CA VAL A 104 4.25 -14.45 -59.35
C VAL A 104 4.74 -13.93 -60.72
N ARG A 105 5.89 -13.25 -60.77
CA ARG A 105 6.42 -12.60 -61.99
C ARG A 105 7.61 -13.31 -62.64
N HIS A 106 8.10 -14.40 -62.08
CA HIS A 106 9.22 -15.20 -62.58
C HIS A 106 8.82 -16.66 -62.62
#